data_AF-A0A7R9M5Q7-F1
#
_entry.id   AF-A0A7R9M5Q7-F1
#
_cell.length_a   1.000
_cell.length_b   1.000
_cell.length_c   1.000
_cell.angle_alpha   90.00
_cell.angle_beta   90.00
_cell.angle_gamma   90.00
#
_symmetry.space_group_name_H-M   'P 1'
#
loop_
_entity.id
_entity.type
_entity.pdbx_description
1 polymer ?
#
loop_
_entity_poly.entity_id
_entity_poly.type
_entity_poly.pdbx_seq_one_letter_code
_entity_poly.pdbx_strand_id
1 'polypeptide(L)'
;MCTDRQDVSGNAGLWDQVLAMEWVKKYIHIFGGNPNDLTVFGQSGGSESISAHILSNVSNGYFSKAILESASCLSNVQMRSRSYATRVAHRFASFMNCEPTHDYIQCLQNKSVVELIIGQSAGILWNVNTPDAAPRALTAFFPFYLCFGNEIIPKNPNQLLQTGNFRRDLRVLLGHQTIEGAFLGMVIDIVYALFGRYNPSVPFVYVERQQVFKNIQNILTNKTFNSIAAQEYTQTFAPVYNALDTSRLRRAGMHAIGDYGLTCGTYYLSYANSQSPCYGSVWCNGPTHWDEIPLVFGFPYFQS
;
A
#
# COMPACT_ATOMS: atom_id res chain seq x y z
N MET A 1 -2.29 -3.51 15.51
CA MET A 1 -0.97 -2.97 15.91
C MET A 1 0.08 -4.07 15.82
N CYS A 2 1.27 -3.81 15.30
CA CYS A 2 2.38 -4.77 15.29
C CYS A 2 3.39 -4.45 16.39
N THR A 3 3.87 -5.47 17.09
CA THR A 3 4.81 -5.31 18.20
C THR A 3 5.94 -6.32 18.11
N ASP A 4 6.98 -6.17 18.94
CA ASP A 4 8.06 -7.14 19.11
C ASP A 4 7.65 -8.39 19.89
N ARG A 5 6.53 -8.34 20.65
CA ARG A 5 6.03 -9.49 21.39
C ARG A 5 5.43 -10.55 20.45
N GLN A 6 5.61 -11.83 20.80
CA GLN A 6 5.14 -12.94 19.99
C GLN A 6 3.62 -13.12 20.06
N ASP A 7 3.01 -12.87 21.22
CA ASP A 7 1.57 -12.91 21.45
C ASP A 7 0.81 -11.73 20.80
N VAL A 8 1.52 -10.67 20.40
CA VAL A 8 0.98 -9.52 19.64
C VAL A 8 1.85 -9.22 18.43
N SER A 9 2.04 -10.24 17.57
CA SER A 9 2.89 -10.17 16.37
C SER A 9 2.36 -9.23 15.27
N GLY A 10 1.09 -8.82 15.39
CA GLY A 10 0.43 -7.87 14.51
C GLY A 10 -0.43 -8.51 13.42
N ASN A 11 -0.89 -7.67 12.48
CA ASN A 11 -1.76 -8.07 11.38
C ASN A 11 -3.07 -8.79 11.81
N ALA A 12 -3.62 -8.47 12.99
CA ALA A 12 -4.88 -9.04 13.46
C ALA A 12 -6.01 -8.97 12.40
N GLY A 13 -6.15 -7.83 11.72
CA GLY A 13 -7.14 -7.69 10.65
C GLY A 13 -6.92 -8.61 9.43
N LEU A 14 -5.68 -9.02 9.13
CA LEU A 14 -5.44 -10.04 8.11
C LEU A 14 -5.79 -11.44 8.62
N TRP A 15 -5.53 -11.73 9.90
CA TRP A 15 -5.97 -12.99 10.52
C TRP A 15 -7.49 -13.11 10.56
N ASP A 16 -8.19 -12.01 10.83
CA ASP A 16 -9.65 -11.96 10.75
C ASP A 16 -10.13 -12.27 9.32
N GLN A 17 -9.43 -11.77 8.30
CA GLN A 17 -9.72 -12.10 6.89
C GLN A 17 -9.43 -13.57 6.56
N VAL A 18 -8.37 -14.18 7.11
CA VAL A 18 -8.11 -15.63 6.98
C VAL A 18 -9.29 -16.43 7.56
N LEU A 19 -9.72 -16.10 8.77
CA LEU A 19 -10.85 -16.77 9.42
C LEU A 19 -12.15 -16.60 8.62
N ALA A 20 -12.38 -15.41 8.06
CA ALA A 20 -13.54 -15.17 7.20
C ALA A 20 -13.48 -16.02 5.92
N MET A 21 -12.32 -16.10 5.26
CA MET A 21 -12.15 -16.93 4.07
C MET A 21 -12.29 -18.42 4.38
N GLU A 22 -11.78 -18.89 5.52
CA GLU A 22 -11.98 -20.26 6.00
C GLU A 22 -13.46 -20.56 6.22
N TRP A 23 -14.17 -19.67 6.91
CA TRP A 23 -15.60 -19.80 7.17
C TRP A 23 -16.40 -19.86 5.86
N VAL A 24 -16.12 -18.95 4.92
CA VAL A 24 -16.76 -18.94 3.60
C VAL A 24 -16.48 -20.25 2.88
N LYS A 25 -15.22 -20.68 2.79
CA LYS A 25 -14.87 -21.96 2.16
C LYS A 25 -15.60 -23.14 2.79
N LYS A 26 -15.78 -23.14 4.10
CA LYS A 26 -16.46 -24.23 4.82
C LYS A 26 -17.97 -24.21 4.59
N TYR A 27 -18.62 -23.05 4.58
CA TYR A 27 -20.08 -22.95 4.67
C TYR A 27 -20.80 -22.42 3.45
N ILE A 28 -20.09 -21.85 2.45
CA ILE A 28 -20.76 -21.20 1.30
C ILE A 28 -21.66 -22.16 0.50
N HIS A 29 -21.38 -23.47 0.54
CA HIS A 29 -22.19 -24.50 -0.11
C HIS A 29 -23.63 -24.54 0.42
N ILE A 30 -23.86 -24.20 1.68
CA ILE A 30 -25.19 -24.11 2.29
C ILE A 30 -26.01 -22.99 1.65
N PHE A 31 -25.34 -21.94 1.18
CA PHE A 31 -25.93 -20.79 0.51
C PHE A 31 -25.96 -20.96 -1.04
N GLY A 32 -25.62 -22.15 -1.55
CA GLY A 32 -25.59 -22.45 -2.99
C GLY A 32 -24.32 -22.01 -3.72
N GLY A 33 -23.28 -21.53 -3.01
CA GLY A 33 -22.01 -21.19 -3.63
C GLY A 33 -21.04 -22.37 -3.74
N ASN A 34 -20.05 -22.26 -4.61
CA ASN A 34 -19.02 -23.30 -4.80
C ASN A 34 -17.76 -22.98 -3.95
N PRO A 35 -17.42 -23.79 -2.93
CA PRO A 35 -16.25 -23.56 -2.08
C PRO A 35 -14.89 -23.75 -2.78
N ASN A 36 -14.90 -24.31 -4.01
CA ASN A 36 -13.71 -24.48 -4.84
C ASN A 36 -13.54 -23.36 -5.89
N ASP A 37 -14.50 -22.44 -6.01
CA ASP A 37 -14.46 -21.35 -6.98
C ASP A 37 -14.64 -19.97 -6.32
N LEU A 38 -13.85 -19.72 -5.28
CA LEU A 38 -13.90 -18.48 -4.52
C LEU A 38 -13.04 -17.38 -5.15
N THR A 39 -13.64 -16.19 -5.26
CA THR A 39 -13.00 -14.95 -5.69
C THR A 39 -12.98 -13.96 -4.53
N VAL A 40 -11.79 -13.48 -4.18
CA VAL A 40 -11.65 -12.33 -3.27
C VAL A 40 -11.47 -11.07 -4.09
N PHE A 41 -12.10 -9.98 -3.69
CA PHE A 41 -11.94 -8.69 -4.34
C PHE A 41 -11.88 -7.57 -3.31
N GLY A 42 -11.14 -6.51 -3.63
CA GLY A 42 -10.94 -5.42 -2.70
C GLY A 42 -10.31 -4.21 -3.36
N GLN A 43 -10.63 -3.06 -2.78
CA GLN A 43 -10.18 -1.74 -3.22
C GLN A 43 -9.30 -1.09 -2.15
N SER A 44 -8.27 -0.35 -2.57
CA SER A 44 -7.35 0.35 -1.67
C SER A 44 -6.78 -0.61 -0.60
N GLY A 45 -6.95 -0.33 0.69
CA GLY A 45 -6.51 -1.22 1.78
C GLY A 45 -7.04 -2.66 1.68
N GLY A 46 -8.20 -2.89 1.06
CA GLY A 46 -8.69 -4.23 0.74
C GLY A 46 -7.85 -4.94 -0.32
N SER A 47 -7.47 -4.21 -1.39
CA SER A 47 -6.55 -4.71 -2.42
C SER A 47 -5.16 -5.01 -1.85
N GLU A 48 -4.66 -4.16 -0.95
CA GLU A 48 -3.42 -4.41 -0.23
C GLU A 48 -3.51 -5.67 0.63
N SER A 49 -4.61 -5.87 1.33
CA SER A 49 -4.84 -7.07 2.13
C SER A 49 -4.86 -8.33 1.26
N ILE A 50 -5.56 -8.29 0.12
CA ILE A 50 -5.59 -9.40 -0.83
C ILE A 50 -4.20 -9.71 -1.36
N SER A 51 -3.42 -8.69 -1.74
CA SER A 51 -2.04 -8.93 -2.19
C SER A 51 -1.16 -9.51 -1.08
N ALA A 52 -1.39 -9.15 0.19
CA ALA A 52 -0.70 -9.79 1.31
C ALA A 52 -1.11 -11.27 1.44
N HIS A 53 -2.38 -11.60 1.23
CA HIS A 53 -2.86 -12.98 1.19
C HIS A 53 -2.28 -13.78 0.02
N ILE A 54 -2.05 -13.17 -1.15
CA ILE A 54 -1.35 -13.80 -2.28
C ILE A 54 0.09 -14.19 -1.90
N LEU A 55 0.76 -13.34 -1.13
CA LEU A 55 2.13 -13.58 -0.65
C LEU A 55 2.21 -14.45 0.60
N SER A 56 1.08 -14.79 1.21
CA SER A 56 1.02 -15.50 2.47
C SER A 56 0.74 -16.98 2.28
N ASN A 57 1.62 -17.84 2.80
CA ASN A 57 1.38 -19.28 2.82
C ASN A 57 0.19 -19.68 3.68
N VAL A 58 -0.14 -18.89 4.71
CA VAL A 58 -1.28 -19.14 5.61
C VAL A 58 -2.61 -19.07 4.85
N SER A 59 -2.67 -18.27 3.78
CA SER A 59 -3.90 -18.05 3.02
C SER A 59 -4.08 -19.01 1.84
N ASN A 60 -3.13 -19.93 1.64
CA ASN A 60 -3.14 -20.86 0.53
C ASN A 60 -4.36 -21.79 0.59
N GLY A 61 -5.00 -22.00 -0.55
CA GLY A 61 -6.16 -22.90 -0.68
C GLY A 61 -7.51 -22.27 -0.33
N TYR A 62 -7.56 -21.06 0.24
CA TYR A 62 -8.84 -20.42 0.57
C TYR A 62 -9.54 -19.74 -0.61
N PHE A 63 -8.81 -19.26 -1.61
CA PHE A 63 -9.37 -18.66 -2.82
C PHE A 63 -8.58 -19.11 -4.06
N SER A 64 -9.19 -18.98 -5.25
CA SER A 64 -8.55 -19.33 -6.53
C SER A 64 -8.53 -18.15 -7.53
N LYS A 65 -9.25 -17.07 -7.20
CA LYS A 65 -9.33 -15.84 -7.99
C LYS A 65 -9.17 -14.62 -7.08
N ALA A 66 -8.50 -13.59 -7.58
CA ALA A 66 -8.32 -12.34 -6.87
C ALA A 66 -8.54 -11.14 -7.80
N ILE A 67 -9.24 -10.11 -7.31
CA ILE A 67 -9.39 -8.82 -7.99
C ILE A 67 -8.85 -7.71 -7.08
N LEU A 68 -7.89 -6.94 -7.59
CA LEU A 68 -7.13 -5.95 -6.84
C LEU A 68 -7.30 -4.57 -7.46
N GLU A 69 -7.99 -3.68 -6.75
CA GLU A 69 -8.29 -2.33 -7.23
C GLU A 69 -7.43 -1.30 -6.48
N SER A 70 -6.57 -0.61 -7.24
CA SER A 70 -5.87 0.61 -6.85
C SER A 70 -4.77 0.50 -5.78
N ALA A 71 -4.38 -0.70 -5.31
CA ALA A 71 -3.29 -0.84 -4.34
C ALA A 71 -2.66 -2.24 -4.25
N SER A 72 -1.49 -2.34 -3.61
CA SER A 72 -0.86 -3.60 -3.22
C SER A 72 -0.03 -3.44 -1.94
N CYS A 73 0.31 -4.54 -1.30
CA CYS A 73 1.13 -4.60 -0.08
C CYS A 73 2.60 -4.20 -0.31
N LEU A 74 2.99 -3.91 -1.55
CA LEU A 74 4.25 -3.27 -1.91
C LEU A 74 4.22 -1.75 -1.72
N SER A 75 3.05 -1.19 -1.39
CA SER A 75 2.88 0.23 -1.05
C SER A 75 3.89 0.68 0.00
N ASN A 76 4.58 1.79 -0.27
CA ASN A 76 5.45 2.43 0.71
C ASN A 76 4.68 3.13 1.84
N VAL A 77 3.34 3.15 1.80
CA VAL A 77 2.50 3.85 2.77
C VAL A 77 1.98 2.90 3.84
N GLN A 78 1.53 1.70 3.45
CA GLN A 78 0.75 0.82 4.34
C GLN A 78 1.45 -0.49 4.77
N MET A 79 2.67 -0.76 4.29
CA MET A 79 3.47 -1.91 4.71
C MET A 79 4.82 -1.47 5.30
N ARG A 80 5.16 -1.95 6.50
CA ARG A 80 6.42 -1.61 7.20
C ARG A 80 7.09 -2.84 7.81
N SER A 81 8.38 -2.72 8.14
CA SER A 81 9.03 -3.78 8.92
C SER A 81 8.41 -3.85 10.31
N ARG A 82 8.33 -5.05 10.88
CA ARG A 82 7.90 -5.24 12.27
C ARG A 82 8.65 -4.31 13.24
N SER A 83 9.96 -4.15 13.07
CA SER A 83 10.78 -3.23 13.87
C SER A 83 10.38 -1.76 13.76
N TYR A 84 9.95 -1.29 12.59
CA TYR A 84 9.43 0.07 12.42
C TYR A 84 8.08 0.21 13.11
N ALA A 85 7.17 -0.75 12.89
CA ALA A 85 5.85 -0.74 13.47
C ALA A 85 5.87 -0.82 15.00
N THR A 86 6.81 -1.57 15.60
CA THR A 86 7.03 -1.61 17.06
C THR A 86 7.39 -0.24 17.62
N ARG A 87 8.25 0.54 16.95
CA ARG A 87 8.56 1.92 17.41
C ARG A 87 7.34 2.82 17.40
N VAL A 88 6.48 2.67 16.40
CA VAL A 88 5.23 3.41 16.30
C VAL A 88 4.26 2.97 17.41
N ALA A 89 4.18 1.67 17.70
CA ALA A 89 3.40 1.13 18.82
C ALA A 89 3.85 1.68 20.18
N HIS A 90 5.17 1.76 20.44
CA HIS A 90 5.67 2.35 21.70
C HIS A 90 5.35 3.85 21.83
N ARG A 91 5.45 4.62 20.74
CA ARG A 91 5.07 6.05 20.76
C ARG A 91 3.59 6.23 21.06
N PHE A 92 2.75 5.43 20.42
CA PHE A 92 1.32 5.41 20.70
C PHE A 92 1.05 5.05 22.17
N ALA A 93 1.71 4.01 22.69
CA ALA A 93 1.56 3.60 24.07
C ALA A 93 1.94 4.72 25.05
N SER A 94 3.12 5.35 24.88
CA SER A 94 3.52 6.51 25.68
C SER A 94 2.52 7.66 25.58
N PHE A 95 2.00 7.96 24.39
CA PHE A 95 0.97 9.00 24.21
C PHE A 95 -0.33 8.68 24.97
N MET A 96 -0.69 7.40 25.08
CA MET A 96 -1.84 6.91 25.84
C MET A 96 -1.57 6.79 27.34
N ASN A 97 -0.42 7.26 27.83
CA ASN A 97 0.09 7.09 29.19
C ASN A 97 0.24 5.60 29.59
N CYS A 98 0.60 4.76 28.63
CA CYS A 98 0.94 3.36 28.81
C CYS A 98 2.45 3.18 28.59
N GLU A 99 3.23 3.40 29.65
CA GLU A 99 4.69 3.41 29.57
C GLU A 99 5.27 2.07 29.05
N PRO A 100 6.19 2.09 28.06
CA PRO A 100 6.78 0.88 27.46
C PRO A 100 7.54 -0.04 28.42
N THR A 101 7.84 0.42 29.64
CA THR A 101 8.55 -0.33 30.69
C THR A 101 7.65 -1.30 31.45
N HIS A 102 6.33 -1.12 31.37
CA HIS A 102 5.31 -2.02 31.91
C HIS A 102 4.67 -2.82 30.77
N ASP A 103 3.77 -3.76 31.08
CA ASP A 103 2.93 -4.42 30.07
C ASP A 103 2.00 -3.39 29.40
N TYR A 104 2.57 -2.60 28.48
CA TYR A 104 1.88 -1.52 27.78
C TYR A 104 0.73 -2.05 26.93
N ILE A 105 0.76 -3.33 26.55
CA ILE A 105 -0.35 -4.01 25.88
C ILE A 105 -1.53 -4.12 26.81
N GLN A 106 -1.33 -4.64 28.02
CA GLN A 106 -2.41 -4.75 29.01
C GLN A 106 -3.00 -3.37 29.36
N CYS A 107 -2.14 -2.35 29.48
CA CYS A 107 -2.59 -0.97 29.68
C CYS A 107 -3.48 -0.50 28.51
N LEU A 108 -3.06 -0.71 27.27
CA LEU A 108 -3.83 -0.35 26.07
C LEU A 108 -5.14 -1.14 25.96
N GLN A 109 -5.15 -2.42 26.35
CA GLN A 109 -6.36 -3.26 26.37
C GLN A 109 -7.39 -2.79 27.41
N ASN A 110 -6.93 -2.14 28.49
CA ASN A 110 -7.80 -1.58 29.51
C ASN A 110 -8.34 -0.18 29.15
N LYS A 111 -7.88 0.44 28.06
CA LYS A 111 -8.43 1.71 27.56
C LYS A 111 -9.77 1.48 26.89
N SER A 112 -10.63 2.49 26.95
CA SER A 112 -11.87 2.47 26.16
C SER A 112 -11.57 2.58 24.66
N VAL A 113 -12.45 2.01 23.84
CA VAL A 113 -12.36 2.11 22.37
C VAL A 113 -12.32 3.57 21.91
N VAL A 114 -13.08 4.44 22.57
CA VAL A 114 -13.11 5.89 22.27
C VAL A 114 -11.76 6.53 22.52
N GLU A 115 -11.12 6.25 23.66
CA GLU A 115 -9.77 6.74 23.95
C GLU A 115 -8.76 6.26 22.90
N LEU A 116 -8.83 4.99 22.49
CA LEU A 116 -7.93 4.44 21.48
C LEU A 116 -8.13 5.09 20.11
N ILE A 117 -9.38 5.32 19.68
CA ILE A 117 -9.69 6.00 18.41
C ILE A 117 -9.23 7.46 18.44
N ILE A 118 -9.47 8.17 19.54
CA ILE A 118 -9.01 9.55 19.71
C ILE A 118 -7.48 9.59 19.70
N GLY A 119 -6.82 8.69 20.43
CA GLY A 119 -5.36 8.59 20.45
C GLY A 119 -4.77 8.25 19.08
N GLN A 120 -5.43 7.37 18.31
CA GLN A 120 -5.04 7.05 16.95
C GLN A 120 -5.22 8.25 16.02
N SER A 121 -6.28 9.03 16.19
CA SER A 121 -6.54 10.25 15.41
C SER A 121 -5.53 11.35 15.76
N ALA A 122 -5.17 11.48 17.03
CA ALA A 122 -4.03 12.25 17.51
C ALA A 122 -2.67 11.64 17.08
N GLY A 123 -2.71 10.45 16.46
CA GLY A 123 -1.69 9.76 15.66
C GLY A 123 -0.68 10.65 14.99
N ILE A 124 -1.27 11.59 14.25
CA ILE A 124 -0.57 12.54 13.42
C ILE A 124 0.42 13.38 14.26
N LEU A 125 0.08 13.70 15.51
CA LEU A 125 0.90 14.54 16.38
C LEU A 125 2.10 13.78 16.97
N TRP A 126 1.93 12.52 17.35
CA TRP A 126 3.00 11.74 18.00
C TRP A 126 3.89 10.97 17.01
N ASN A 127 3.47 10.83 15.76
CA ASN A 127 4.28 10.14 14.74
C ASN A 127 5.31 11.08 14.04
N VAL A 128 5.28 12.41 14.26
CA VAL A 128 6.18 13.38 13.59
C VAL A 128 6.67 14.54 14.46
N ASN A 129 7.99 14.76 14.43
CA ASN A 129 8.60 16.08 14.67
C ASN A 129 8.48 16.88 13.36
N THR A 130 7.33 17.50 13.13
CA THR A 130 6.95 18.22 11.90
C THR A 130 7.01 17.39 10.60
N PRO A 131 5.88 17.01 9.98
CA PRO A 131 5.87 16.30 8.70
C PRO A 131 6.29 17.26 7.58
N ASP A 132 7.58 17.38 7.34
CA ASP A 132 8.18 18.25 6.32
C ASP A 132 8.30 17.60 4.94
N ALA A 133 7.97 16.30 4.86
CA ALA A 133 8.00 15.54 3.62
C ALA A 133 6.69 14.77 3.43
N ALA A 134 6.21 14.72 2.17
CA ALA A 134 5.00 14.01 1.78
C ALA A 134 4.95 12.54 2.28
N PRO A 135 6.02 11.73 2.15
CA PRO A 135 6.06 10.40 2.75
C PRO A 135 5.77 10.36 4.25
N ARG A 136 6.27 11.35 5.00
CA ARG A 136 6.07 11.45 6.46
C ARG A 136 4.63 11.82 6.80
N ALA A 137 4.02 12.72 6.02
CA ALA A 137 2.61 13.09 6.17
C ALA A 137 1.68 11.89 5.95
N LEU A 138 1.92 11.11 4.89
CA LEU A 138 1.16 9.89 4.61
C LEU A 138 1.31 8.84 5.73
N THR A 139 2.54 8.62 6.24
CA THR A 139 2.73 7.72 7.38
C THR A 139 2.07 8.23 8.65
N ALA A 140 2.08 9.55 8.90
CA ALA A 140 1.47 10.12 10.10
C ALA A 140 -0.05 9.94 10.09
N PHE A 141 -0.69 10.06 8.92
CA PHE A 141 -2.13 9.90 8.75
C PHE A 141 -2.61 8.46 8.94
N PHE A 142 -1.81 7.47 8.52
CA PHE A 142 -2.10 6.05 8.70
C PHE A 142 -1.13 5.45 9.73
N PRO A 143 -1.33 5.61 11.05
CA PRO A 143 -0.31 5.24 12.03
C PRO A 143 -0.16 3.73 12.25
N PHE A 144 -1.15 2.91 11.86
CA PHE A 144 -1.08 1.46 12.01
C PHE A 144 -1.05 0.78 10.65
N TYR A 145 0.07 0.14 10.37
CA TYR A 145 0.37 -0.50 9.08
C TYR A 145 0.20 -2.01 9.15
N LEU A 146 0.11 -2.64 7.99
CA LEU A 146 0.54 -4.03 7.85
C LEU A 146 2.04 -4.12 8.13
N CYS A 147 2.47 -5.23 8.72
CA CYS A 147 3.88 -5.48 8.94
C CYS A 147 4.33 -6.84 8.40
N PHE A 148 5.59 -6.88 7.97
CA PHE A 148 6.29 -8.12 7.61
C PHE A 148 7.32 -8.51 8.68
N GLY A 149 7.71 -9.78 8.69
CA GLY A 149 8.52 -10.41 9.75
C GLY A 149 7.66 -11.09 10.82
N ASN A 150 6.49 -11.58 10.42
CA ASN A 150 5.57 -12.37 11.24
C ASN A 150 5.06 -13.59 10.45
N GLU A 151 4.20 -14.40 11.04
CA GLU A 151 3.74 -15.65 10.43
C GLU A 151 2.99 -15.47 9.11
N ILE A 152 2.09 -14.48 9.04
CA ILE A 152 1.28 -14.23 7.85
C ILE A 152 2.11 -13.63 6.70
N ILE A 153 3.08 -12.75 6.99
CA ILE A 153 4.01 -12.18 6.00
C ILE A 153 5.45 -12.32 6.54
N PRO A 154 6.16 -13.41 6.22
CA PRO A 154 7.41 -13.78 6.88
C PRO A 154 8.60 -12.90 6.49
N LYS A 155 8.60 -12.35 5.27
CA LYS A 155 9.71 -11.55 4.73
C LYS A 155 9.17 -10.30 4.04
N ASN A 156 10.07 -9.38 3.70
CA ASN A 156 9.71 -8.22 2.92
C ASN A 156 9.01 -8.67 1.62
N PRO A 157 7.83 -8.13 1.28
CA PRO A 157 7.11 -8.48 0.05
C PRO A 157 7.97 -8.44 -1.22
N ASN A 158 8.86 -7.45 -1.37
CA ASN A 158 9.78 -7.38 -2.51
C ASN A 158 10.71 -8.60 -2.59
N GLN A 159 11.18 -9.10 -1.44
CA GLN A 159 12.01 -10.31 -1.39
C GLN A 159 11.20 -11.57 -1.73
N LEU A 160 9.94 -11.65 -1.28
CA LEU A 160 9.05 -12.77 -1.61
C LEU A 160 8.81 -12.84 -3.13
N LEU A 161 8.60 -11.69 -3.77
CA LEU A 161 8.45 -11.59 -5.22
C LEU A 161 9.74 -11.98 -5.97
N GLN A 162 10.88 -11.43 -5.58
CA GLN A 162 12.18 -11.71 -6.21
C GLN A 162 12.58 -13.19 -6.12
N THR A 163 12.30 -13.83 -4.99
CA THR A 163 12.61 -15.25 -4.77
C THR A 163 11.56 -16.20 -5.35
N GLY A 164 10.41 -15.66 -5.81
CA GLY A 164 9.29 -16.47 -6.26
C GLY A 164 8.62 -17.29 -5.16
N ASN A 165 8.89 -17.00 -3.88
CA ASN A 165 8.35 -17.72 -2.74
C ASN A 165 6.96 -17.21 -2.35
N PHE A 166 6.01 -17.38 -3.27
CA PHE A 166 4.60 -17.06 -3.08
C PHE A 166 3.77 -17.91 -4.05
N ARG A 167 2.45 -17.92 -3.84
CA ARG A 167 1.52 -18.69 -4.65
C ARG A 167 1.36 -18.10 -6.05
N ARG A 168 1.45 -18.93 -7.10
CA ARG A 168 1.32 -18.50 -8.51
C ARG A 168 0.16 -19.15 -9.27
N ASP A 169 -0.50 -20.15 -8.69
CA ASP A 169 -1.68 -20.82 -9.24
C ASP A 169 -2.98 -20.04 -8.92
N LEU A 170 -2.98 -18.73 -9.22
CA LEU A 170 -4.11 -17.84 -8.99
C LEU A 170 -4.45 -17.09 -10.29
N ARG A 171 -5.75 -16.90 -10.53
CA ARG A 171 -6.22 -15.97 -11.56
C ARG A 171 -6.35 -14.59 -10.92
N VAL A 172 -5.54 -13.65 -11.37
CA VAL A 172 -5.46 -12.30 -10.78
C VAL A 172 -5.86 -11.25 -11.82
N LEU A 173 -6.85 -10.43 -11.49
CA LEU A 173 -7.16 -9.18 -12.18
C LEU A 173 -6.73 -8.02 -11.28
N LEU A 174 -5.97 -7.07 -11.81
CA LEU A 174 -5.52 -5.91 -11.05
C LEU A 174 -5.54 -4.65 -11.91
N GLY A 175 -5.75 -3.51 -11.29
CA GLY A 175 -5.78 -2.22 -11.98
C GLY A 175 -5.62 -1.04 -11.04
N HIS A 176 -5.41 0.15 -11.61
CA HIS A 176 -5.35 1.42 -10.90
C HIS A 176 -6.02 2.51 -11.73
N GLN A 177 -6.39 3.60 -11.06
CA GLN A 177 -6.95 4.79 -11.70
C GLN A 177 -5.83 5.68 -12.24
N THR A 178 -6.17 6.55 -13.19
CA THR A 178 -5.19 7.43 -13.84
C THR A 178 -4.58 8.49 -12.90
N ILE A 179 -5.24 8.83 -11.79
CA ILE A 179 -4.81 9.89 -10.86
C ILE A 179 -4.95 9.45 -9.39
N GLU A 180 -4.38 8.30 -9.01
CA GLU A 180 -4.41 7.79 -7.62
C GLU A 180 -3.85 8.79 -6.59
N GLY A 181 -2.81 9.54 -6.96
CA GLY A 181 -2.18 10.46 -6.01
C GLY A 181 -3.02 11.68 -5.67
N ALA A 182 -4.16 11.93 -6.33
CA ALA A 182 -5.08 12.99 -5.92
C ALA A 182 -5.60 12.78 -4.50
N PHE A 183 -5.97 11.54 -4.16
CA PHE A 183 -6.43 11.19 -2.81
C PHE A 183 -5.31 11.35 -1.78
N LEU A 184 -4.12 10.83 -2.10
CA LEU A 184 -2.95 10.96 -1.21
C LEU A 184 -2.48 12.41 -1.07
N GLY A 185 -2.62 13.23 -2.11
CA GLY A 185 -2.38 14.67 -2.07
C GLY A 185 -3.31 15.38 -1.09
N MET A 186 -4.62 15.06 -1.13
CA MET A 186 -5.59 15.57 -0.15
C MET A 186 -5.19 15.20 1.28
N VAL A 187 -4.73 13.98 1.53
CA VAL A 187 -4.25 13.54 2.85
C VAL A 187 -3.04 14.37 3.31
N ILE A 188 -2.08 14.62 2.42
CA ILE A 188 -0.91 15.46 2.71
C ILE A 188 -1.35 16.88 3.08
N ASP A 189 -2.29 17.46 2.32
CA ASP A 189 -2.79 18.81 2.56
C ASP A 189 -3.49 18.94 3.92
N ILE A 190 -4.30 17.94 4.31
CA ILE A 190 -4.94 17.89 5.64
C ILE A 190 -3.87 17.91 6.74
N VAL A 191 -2.84 17.06 6.61
CA VAL A 191 -1.77 17.00 7.61
C VAL A 191 -1.00 18.33 7.65
N TYR A 192 -0.65 18.91 6.51
CA TYR A 192 0.05 20.20 6.47
C TYR A 192 -0.78 21.34 7.06
N ALA A 193 -2.10 21.34 6.87
CA ALA A 193 -3.00 22.30 7.50
C ALA A 193 -2.96 22.21 9.03
N LEU A 194 -2.96 20.99 9.60
CA LEU A 194 -2.85 20.78 11.06
C LEU A 194 -1.55 21.34 11.65
N PHE A 195 -0.47 21.39 10.87
CA PHE A 195 0.82 21.95 11.30
C PHE A 195 1.02 23.42 10.89
N GLY A 196 -0.06 24.13 10.51
CA GLY A 196 0.00 25.56 10.17
C GLY A 196 0.82 25.85 8.90
N ARG A 197 1.01 24.86 8.04
CA ARG A 197 1.77 24.98 6.77
C ARG A 197 0.88 25.23 5.57
N TYR A 198 -0.43 25.24 5.76
CA TYR A 198 -1.38 25.63 4.75
C TYR A 198 -1.42 27.16 4.63
N ASN A 199 -1.16 27.68 3.43
CA ASN A 199 -1.27 29.10 3.14
C ASN A 199 -2.63 29.38 2.48
N PRO A 200 -3.63 29.92 3.20
CA PRO A 200 -4.96 30.18 2.66
C PRO A 200 -4.97 31.27 1.59
N SER A 201 -3.90 32.08 1.49
CA SER A 201 -3.75 33.13 0.49
C SER A 201 -3.30 32.62 -0.88
N VAL A 202 -2.88 31.35 -0.97
CA VAL A 202 -2.53 30.71 -2.23
C VAL A 202 -3.74 29.90 -2.71
N PRO A 203 -4.36 30.25 -3.85
CA PRO A 203 -5.48 29.49 -4.38
C PRO A 203 -5.10 28.02 -4.56
N PHE A 204 -6.01 27.08 -4.31
CA PHE A 204 -5.79 25.63 -4.47
C PHE A 204 -5.33 25.22 -5.89
N VAL A 205 -5.46 26.13 -6.86
CA VAL A 205 -5.04 25.98 -8.26
C VAL A 205 -3.58 26.40 -8.48
N TYR A 206 -3.00 27.19 -7.58
CA TYR A 206 -1.63 27.66 -7.68
C TYR A 206 -0.68 26.68 -7.02
N VAL A 207 0.26 26.17 -7.82
CA VAL A 207 1.21 25.16 -7.39
C VAL A 207 2.61 25.74 -7.53
N GLU A 208 3.30 25.93 -6.40
CA GLU A 208 4.66 26.43 -6.41
C GLU A 208 5.61 25.37 -6.99
N ARG A 209 6.22 25.72 -8.12
CA ARG A 209 7.07 24.83 -8.90
C ARG A 209 8.21 24.21 -8.07
N GLN A 210 8.91 25.02 -7.27
CA GLN A 210 10.01 24.55 -6.42
C GLN A 210 9.54 23.53 -5.39
N GLN A 211 8.35 23.72 -4.81
CA GLN A 211 7.79 22.82 -3.82
C GLN A 211 7.38 21.47 -4.43
N VAL A 212 6.79 21.45 -5.62
CA VAL A 212 6.49 20.19 -6.33
C VAL A 212 7.77 19.43 -6.63
N PHE A 213 8.81 20.11 -7.12
CA PHE A 213 10.08 19.44 -7.40
C PHE A 213 10.73 18.88 -6.14
N LYS A 214 10.74 19.65 -5.05
CA LYS A 214 11.24 19.16 -3.76
C LYS A 214 10.45 17.94 -3.28
N ASN A 215 9.12 17.94 -3.43
CA ASN A 215 8.27 16.80 -3.07
C ASN A 215 8.56 15.57 -3.93
N ILE A 216 8.69 15.74 -5.26
CA ILE A 216 9.05 14.66 -6.20
C ILE A 216 10.45 14.11 -5.86
N GLN A 217 11.44 14.97 -5.64
CA GLN A 217 12.80 14.55 -5.26
C GLN A 217 12.79 13.79 -3.94
N ASN A 218 12.03 14.23 -2.93
CA ASN A 218 11.90 13.52 -1.66
C ASN A 218 11.24 12.13 -1.81
N ILE A 219 10.34 11.99 -2.79
CA ILE A 219 9.73 10.69 -3.13
C ILE A 219 10.76 9.78 -3.81
N LEU A 220 11.51 10.31 -4.79
CA LEU A 220 12.49 9.57 -5.60
C LEU A 220 13.76 9.19 -4.84
N THR A 221 14.18 10.00 -3.88
CA THR A 221 15.38 9.75 -3.05
C THR A 221 15.12 8.74 -1.93
N ASN A 222 13.86 8.30 -1.76
CA ASN A 222 13.54 7.22 -0.84
C ASN A 222 14.08 5.90 -1.42
N LYS A 223 14.95 5.24 -0.66
CA LYS A 223 15.80 4.09 -1.07
C LYS A 223 15.06 2.88 -1.66
N THR A 224 13.72 2.86 -1.62
CA THR A 224 12.88 1.82 -2.23
C THR A 224 12.67 2.00 -3.74
N PHE A 225 12.87 3.19 -4.31
CA PHE A 225 12.90 3.36 -5.76
C PHE A 225 14.22 2.84 -6.30
N ASN A 226 14.18 1.66 -6.91
CA ASN A 226 15.33 1.11 -7.65
C ASN A 226 15.74 2.12 -8.75
N SER A 227 17.04 2.18 -9.08
CA SER A 227 17.62 3.18 -9.98
C SER A 227 16.95 3.27 -11.36
N ILE A 228 16.34 2.17 -11.81
CA ILE A 228 15.61 2.05 -13.08
C ILE A 228 14.34 2.92 -13.08
N ALA A 229 13.54 2.82 -12.01
CA ALA A 229 12.33 3.64 -11.88
C ALA A 229 12.69 5.12 -11.73
N ALA A 230 13.76 5.47 -11.01
CA ALA A 230 14.23 6.85 -10.90
C ALA A 230 14.73 7.43 -12.26
N GLN A 231 15.35 6.60 -13.12
CA GLN A 231 15.78 7.01 -14.46
C GLN A 231 14.60 7.25 -15.40
N GLU A 232 13.63 6.35 -15.45
CA GLU A 232 12.40 6.53 -16.22
C GLU A 232 11.60 7.72 -15.72
N TYR A 233 11.49 7.88 -14.40
CA TYR A 233 10.84 9.03 -13.78
C TYR A 233 11.52 10.35 -14.16
N THR A 234 12.85 10.39 -14.17
CA THR A 234 13.58 11.58 -14.61
C THR A 234 13.28 11.90 -16.09
N GLN A 235 13.14 10.89 -16.95
CA GLN A 235 12.85 11.07 -18.37
C GLN A 235 11.37 11.42 -18.66
N THR A 236 10.41 10.85 -17.92
CA THR A 236 8.98 11.14 -18.06
C THR A 236 8.61 12.50 -17.48
N PHE A 237 9.31 12.95 -16.43
CA PHE A 237 9.04 14.22 -15.75
C PHE A 237 9.99 15.35 -16.19
N ALA A 238 11.10 15.07 -16.89
CA ALA A 238 11.95 16.10 -17.51
C ALA A 238 11.21 17.04 -18.47
N PRO A 239 10.23 16.59 -19.29
CA PRO A 239 9.42 17.51 -20.11
C PRO A 239 8.53 18.45 -19.27
N VAL A 240 8.16 18.02 -18.06
CA VAL A 240 7.37 18.82 -17.11
C VAL A 240 8.23 19.91 -16.46
N TYR A 241 9.55 19.75 -16.42
CA TYR A 241 10.53 20.77 -15.97
C TYR A 241 10.34 22.12 -16.69
N ASN A 242 9.99 22.08 -17.98
CA ASN A 242 9.80 23.26 -18.83
C ASN A 242 8.33 23.70 -18.96
N ALA A 243 7.38 22.98 -18.34
CA ALA A 243 5.96 23.31 -18.48
C ALA A 243 5.61 24.58 -17.67
N LEU A 244 5.25 25.67 -18.37
CA LEU A 244 4.69 26.90 -17.77
C LEU A 244 3.25 26.71 -17.25
N ASP A 245 2.62 25.59 -17.59
CA ASP A 245 1.24 25.24 -17.24
C ASP A 245 1.15 24.60 -15.85
N THR A 246 0.54 25.31 -14.91
CA THR A 246 0.30 24.86 -13.52
C THR A 246 -0.51 23.56 -13.46
N SER A 247 -1.39 23.30 -14.44
CA SER A 247 -2.18 22.07 -14.49
C SER A 247 -1.34 20.83 -14.77
N ARG A 248 -0.30 20.96 -15.61
CA ARG A 248 0.66 19.88 -15.91
C ARG A 248 1.57 19.61 -14.72
N LEU A 249 2.07 20.66 -14.06
CA LEU A 249 2.87 20.53 -12.83
C LEU A 249 2.09 19.83 -11.70
N ARG A 250 0.81 20.19 -11.53
CA ARG A 250 -0.06 19.54 -10.54
C ARG A 250 -0.28 18.07 -10.88
N ARG A 251 -0.65 17.74 -12.12
CA ARG A 251 -0.82 16.35 -12.55
C ARG A 251 0.45 15.53 -12.32
N ALA A 252 1.60 16.11 -12.64
CA ALA A 252 2.88 15.46 -12.39
C ALA A 252 3.13 15.16 -10.90
N GLY A 253 2.86 16.12 -10.02
CA GLY A 253 2.92 15.90 -8.57
C GLY A 253 1.97 14.77 -8.12
N MET A 254 0.75 14.72 -8.67
CA MET A 254 -0.21 13.65 -8.35
C MET A 254 0.23 12.28 -8.88
N HIS A 255 0.84 12.21 -10.06
CA HIS A 255 1.44 10.96 -10.53
C HIS A 255 2.57 10.51 -9.59
N ALA A 256 3.44 11.42 -9.13
CA ALA A 256 4.51 11.09 -8.18
C ALA A 256 4.04 10.48 -6.87
N ILE A 257 3.03 11.10 -6.28
CA ILE A 257 2.47 10.66 -5.01
C ILE A 257 1.73 9.33 -5.23
N GLY A 258 1.01 9.19 -6.35
CA GLY A 258 0.34 7.96 -6.74
C GLY A 258 1.32 6.80 -6.95
N ASP A 259 2.41 7.04 -7.66
CA ASP A 259 3.47 6.07 -7.92
C ASP A 259 4.16 5.61 -6.63
N TYR A 260 4.45 6.56 -5.73
CA TYR A 260 5.00 6.27 -4.41
C TYR A 260 4.10 5.36 -3.57
N GLY A 261 2.80 5.67 -3.55
CA GLY A 261 1.86 5.08 -2.60
C GLY A 261 1.07 3.89 -3.11
N LEU A 262 0.72 3.84 -4.39
CA LEU A 262 -0.31 2.95 -4.93
C LEU A 262 0.11 2.31 -6.28
N THR A 263 0.42 3.12 -7.29
CA THR A 263 0.60 2.68 -8.68
C THR A 263 1.76 1.72 -8.86
N CYS A 264 2.99 2.09 -8.46
CA CYS A 264 4.16 1.25 -8.71
C CYS A 264 4.05 -0.12 -8.03
N GLY A 265 3.48 -0.17 -6.82
CA GLY A 265 3.24 -1.44 -6.14
C GLY A 265 2.33 -2.35 -6.96
N THR A 266 1.21 -1.84 -7.47
CA THR A 266 0.32 -2.65 -8.34
C THR A 266 1.05 -3.14 -9.60
N TYR A 267 1.90 -2.32 -10.21
CA TYR A 267 2.70 -2.68 -11.37
C TYR A 267 3.71 -3.81 -11.06
N TYR A 268 4.47 -3.69 -9.96
CA TYR A 268 5.42 -4.73 -9.55
C TYR A 268 4.75 -6.05 -9.20
N LEU A 269 3.58 -6.01 -8.55
CA LEU A 269 2.81 -7.21 -8.27
C LEU A 269 2.31 -7.86 -9.57
N SER A 270 1.87 -7.05 -10.54
CA SER A 270 1.51 -7.53 -11.88
C SER A 270 2.68 -8.21 -12.57
N TYR A 271 3.85 -7.57 -12.57
CA TYR A 271 5.07 -8.10 -13.15
C TYR A 271 5.39 -9.49 -12.58
N ALA A 272 5.32 -9.65 -11.26
CA ALA A 272 5.63 -10.92 -10.61
C ALA A 272 4.60 -12.03 -10.85
N ASN A 273 3.34 -11.68 -11.15
CA ASN A 273 2.28 -12.65 -11.49
C ASN A 273 2.19 -12.95 -12.99
N SER A 274 2.76 -12.09 -13.85
CA SER A 274 2.80 -12.32 -15.29
C SER A 274 3.73 -13.49 -15.63
N GLN A 275 3.26 -14.42 -16.46
CA GLN A 275 4.08 -15.54 -16.98
C GLN A 275 4.67 -15.21 -18.36
N SER A 276 4.54 -13.97 -18.84
CA SER A 276 4.88 -13.61 -20.21
C SER A 276 6.39 -13.42 -20.39
N PRO A 277 6.98 -14.02 -21.45
CA PRO A 277 8.42 -13.98 -21.71
C PRO A 277 8.93 -12.61 -22.16
N CYS A 278 8.05 -11.64 -22.46
CA CYS A 278 8.45 -10.28 -22.85
C CYS A 278 8.80 -9.36 -21.67
N TYR A 279 8.36 -9.69 -20.45
CA TYR A 279 8.62 -8.89 -19.25
C TYR A 279 10.07 -9.08 -18.77
N GLY A 280 10.94 -8.12 -19.11
CA GLY A 280 12.39 -8.16 -18.84
C GLY A 280 13.23 -7.35 -19.84
N SER A 281 12.61 -6.93 -20.95
CA SER A 281 13.18 -5.96 -21.89
C SER A 281 12.90 -4.52 -21.44
N VAL A 282 13.89 -3.62 -21.53
CA VAL A 282 13.73 -2.16 -21.31
C VAL A 282 12.71 -1.51 -22.26
N TRP A 283 12.27 -2.22 -23.28
CA TRP A 283 11.24 -1.78 -24.23
C TRP A 283 9.81 -2.13 -23.77
N CYS A 284 9.64 -2.95 -22.73
CA CYS A 284 8.36 -3.45 -22.26
C CYS A 284 7.92 -2.72 -20.99
N ASN A 285 7.53 -1.45 -21.13
CA ASN A 285 6.94 -0.63 -20.06
C ASN A 285 5.42 -0.73 -20.05
N GLY A 286 4.92 -1.94 -19.83
CA GLY A 286 3.49 -2.22 -19.73
C GLY A 286 3.09 -3.51 -20.44
N PRO A 287 1.79 -3.84 -20.40
CA PRO A 287 1.22 -4.94 -21.18
C PRO A 287 1.55 -4.75 -22.67
N THR A 288 2.27 -5.72 -23.22
CA THR A 288 2.56 -5.92 -24.63
C THR A 288 1.35 -6.52 -25.34
N HIS A 289 1.39 -6.54 -26.66
CA HIS A 289 0.35 -7.16 -27.48
C HIS A 289 0.13 -8.65 -27.16
N TRP A 290 1.15 -9.33 -26.63
CA TRP A 290 1.10 -10.74 -26.23
C TRP A 290 0.74 -10.96 -24.77
N ASP A 291 0.72 -9.89 -23.99
CA ASP A 291 0.20 -9.95 -22.64
C ASP A 291 -1.31 -10.05 -22.78
N GLU A 292 -1.78 -11.29 -22.72
CA GLU A 292 -3.19 -11.60 -22.69
C GLU A 292 -3.86 -10.65 -21.70
N ILE A 293 -4.97 -10.03 -22.08
CA ILE A 293 -5.89 -9.36 -21.18
C ILE A 293 -6.62 -10.50 -20.45
N PRO A 294 -6.10 -11.17 -19.42
CA PRO A 294 -6.53 -12.54 -19.17
C PRO A 294 -7.88 -12.57 -18.44
N LEU A 295 -8.59 -11.45 -18.26
CA LEU A 295 -9.77 -11.40 -17.39
C LEU A 295 -10.87 -10.39 -17.74
N VAL A 296 -10.85 -9.63 -18.84
CA VAL A 296 -11.98 -8.69 -19.06
C VAL A 296 -13.27 -9.43 -19.48
N PHE A 297 -13.20 -10.56 -20.21
CA PHE A 297 -14.37 -11.41 -20.50
C PHE A 297 -13.98 -12.88 -20.74
N GLY A 298 -13.68 -13.61 -19.66
CA GLY A 298 -13.17 -14.99 -19.62
C GLY A 298 -13.44 -15.90 -20.83
N PHE A 299 -12.36 -16.32 -21.50
CA PHE A 299 -12.03 -17.62 -22.12
C PHE A 299 -10.88 -17.39 -23.15
N PRO A 300 -9.87 -18.28 -23.27
CA PRO A 300 -8.83 -18.17 -24.30
C PRO A 300 -9.38 -18.47 -25.70
N TYR A 301 -9.00 -17.65 -26.69
CA TYR A 301 -9.49 -17.72 -28.07
C TYR A 301 -8.88 -18.87 -28.91
N PHE A 302 -8.01 -19.70 -28.34
CA PHE A 302 -7.42 -20.83 -29.05
C PHE A 302 -7.61 -22.13 -28.25
N GLN A 303 -8.75 -22.78 -28.49
CA GLN A 303 -8.82 -24.24 -28.49
C GLN A 303 -8.65 -24.70 -29.93
N SER A 304 -7.52 -25.35 -30.21
CA SER A 304 -7.34 -26.29 -31.32
C SER A 304 -6.45 -27.42 -30.83
#